data_AF-A0A174JBA9-F1
#
_entry.id   AF-A0A174JBA9-F1
#
_cell.length_a   1.000
_cell.length_b   1.000
_cell.length_c   1.000
_cell.angle_alpha   90.00
_cell.angle_beta   90.00
_cell.angle_gamma   90.00
#
_symmetry.space_group_name_H-M   'P 1'
#
loop_
_entity.id
_entity.type
_entity.pdbx_description
1 polymer ?
#
loop_
_entity_poly.entity_id
_entity_poly.type
_entity_poly.pdbx_seq_one_letter_code
_entity_poly.pdbx_strand_id
1 'polypeptide(L)'
;MTAFIKKQGPAFYFNILSAAAGIAAFIAMVISSTMNEAYALNSFPLFVLGAIAGILLILIAVYAANRWGNYDYVGTLSGVAAVALFSAVIGGIILNRVLLISGLFSWNSGNTPGWNVFYASVVSIACFVISIVLLIIGSFLKSVK
;
A
#
# COMPACT_ATOMS: atom_id res chain seq x y z
N MET A 1 2.02 27.40 8.30
CA MET A 1 1.98 26.39 7.22
C MET A 1 2.76 26.79 5.96
N THR A 2 2.63 28.03 5.47
CA THR A 2 3.28 28.49 4.21
C THR A 2 4.80 28.37 4.19
N ALA A 3 5.49 28.55 5.33
CA ALA A 3 6.94 28.40 5.40
C ALA A 3 7.41 26.93 5.34
N PHE A 4 6.63 25.98 5.85
CA PHE A 4 6.97 24.56 5.84
C PHE A 4 6.90 23.98 4.43
N ILE A 5 5.78 24.24 3.72
CA ILE A 5 5.55 23.78 2.34
C ILE A 5 6.61 24.36 1.38
N LYS A 6 7.03 25.62 1.58
CA LYS A 6 8.07 26.26 0.76
C LYS A 6 9.44 25.57 0.85
N LYS A 7 9.73 24.87 1.95
CA LYS A 7 10.98 24.13 2.18
C LYS A 7 10.93 22.68 1.65
N GLN A 8 9.75 22.17 1.29
CA GLN A 8 9.62 20.80 0.79
C GLN A 8 10.07 20.70 -0.66
N GLY A 9 10.81 19.64 -0.96
CA GLY A 9 11.18 19.20 -2.30
C GLY A 9 10.19 18.18 -2.88
N PRO A 10 10.40 17.75 -4.13
CA PRO A 10 9.51 16.82 -4.81
C PRO A 10 9.26 15.49 -4.07
N ALA A 11 10.28 14.92 -3.42
CA ALA A 11 10.15 13.61 -2.76
C ALA A 11 9.12 13.62 -1.62
N PHE A 12 8.98 14.75 -0.92
CA PHE A 12 7.97 14.91 0.12
C PHE A 12 6.57 14.64 -0.43
N TYR A 13 6.23 15.23 -1.58
CA TYR A 13 4.92 15.07 -2.19
C TYR A 13 4.69 13.64 -2.70
N PHE A 14 5.71 13.02 -3.29
CA PHE A 14 5.63 11.60 -3.70
C PHE A 14 5.39 10.68 -2.51
N ASN A 15 6.05 10.91 -1.37
CA ASN A 15 5.86 10.11 -0.16
C ASN A 15 4.47 10.32 0.45
N ILE A 16 3.95 11.56 0.45
CA ILE A 16 2.58 11.83 0.92
C ILE A 16 1.53 11.17 -0.01
N LEU A 17 1.71 11.27 -1.32
CA LEU A 17 0.85 10.59 -2.29
C LEU A 17 0.94 9.07 -2.15
N SER A 18 2.13 8.54 -1.88
CA SER A 18 2.32 7.12 -1.59
C SER A 18 1.56 6.68 -0.34
N ALA A 19 1.62 7.45 0.75
CA ALA A 19 0.85 7.16 1.95
C ALA A 19 -0.66 7.18 1.67
N ALA A 20 -1.15 8.16 0.90
CA ALA A 20 -2.56 8.21 0.50
C ALA A 20 -2.98 7.01 -0.35
N ALA A 21 -2.14 6.59 -1.31
CA ALA A 21 -2.37 5.39 -2.11
C ALA A 21 -2.36 4.12 -1.24
N GLY A 22 -1.46 4.03 -0.25
CA GLY A 22 -1.41 2.93 0.71
C GLY A 22 -2.67 2.85 1.59
N ILE A 23 -3.22 3.99 2.02
CA ILE A 23 -4.49 4.05 2.76
C ILE A 23 -5.66 3.58 1.87
N ALA A 24 -5.72 4.04 0.62
CA ALA A 24 -6.75 3.58 -0.32
C ALA A 24 -6.65 2.06 -0.56
N ALA A 25 -5.42 1.54 -0.71
CA ALA A 25 -5.16 0.12 -0.85
C ALA A 25 -5.61 -0.70 0.36
N PHE A 26 -5.32 -0.19 1.56
CA PHE A 26 -5.75 -0.77 2.83
C PHE A 26 -7.28 -0.82 2.95
N ILE A 27 -7.99 0.27 2.65
CA ILE A 27 -9.46 0.30 2.68
C ILE A 27 -10.03 -0.72 1.68
N ALA A 28 -9.53 -0.75 0.46
CA ALA A 28 -9.96 -1.71 -0.55
C ALA A 28 -9.69 -3.17 -0.12
N MET A 29 -8.57 -3.43 0.55
CA MET A 29 -8.25 -4.75 1.11
C MET A 29 -9.26 -5.16 2.17
N VAL A 30 -9.58 -4.26 3.12
CA VAL A 30 -10.58 -4.49 4.17
C VAL A 30 -11.93 -4.83 3.53
N ILE A 31 -12.39 -4.00 2.58
CA ILE A 31 -13.64 -4.22 1.85
C ILE A 31 -13.63 -5.59 1.17
N SER A 32 -12.53 -5.94 0.48
CA SER A 32 -12.40 -7.23 -0.20
C SER A 32 -12.50 -8.44 0.74
N SER A 33 -12.13 -8.26 2.02
CA SER A 33 -12.15 -9.33 3.01
C SER A 33 -13.45 -9.39 3.81
N THR A 34 -14.23 -8.30 3.87
CA THR A 34 -15.48 -8.23 4.65
C THR A 34 -16.74 -8.36 3.81
N MET A 35 -16.64 -8.31 2.48
CA MET A 35 -17.79 -8.42 1.57
C MET A 35 -18.50 -9.78 1.63
N ASN A 36 -17.76 -10.86 1.86
CA ASN A 36 -18.32 -12.20 1.91
C ASN A 36 -17.41 -13.10 2.76
N GLU A 37 -17.97 -13.78 3.76
CA GLU A 37 -17.24 -14.65 4.69
C GLU A 37 -16.53 -15.81 3.96
N ALA A 38 -17.12 -16.33 2.88
CA ALA A 38 -16.53 -17.40 2.09
C ALA A 38 -15.24 -16.97 1.35
N TYR A 39 -15.01 -15.67 1.20
CA TYR A 39 -13.84 -15.10 0.54
C TYR A 39 -13.01 -14.19 1.45
N ALA A 40 -13.17 -14.32 2.77
CA ALA A 40 -12.31 -13.62 3.71
C ALA A 40 -10.83 -13.99 3.48
N LEU A 41 -9.93 -13.03 3.66
CA LEU A 41 -8.49 -13.28 3.56
C LEU A 41 -8.05 -14.14 4.75
N ASN A 42 -7.40 -15.27 4.51
CA ASN A 42 -6.79 -16.04 5.59
C ASN A 42 -5.68 -15.22 6.23
N SER A 43 -5.66 -15.17 7.56
CA SER A 43 -4.75 -14.30 8.32
C SER A 43 -4.95 -12.80 8.06
N PHE A 44 -6.19 -12.37 7.79
CA PHE A 44 -6.55 -10.96 7.60
C PHE A 44 -5.92 -9.99 8.64
N PRO A 45 -5.88 -10.30 9.95
CA PRO A 45 -5.21 -9.42 10.93
C PRO A 45 -3.73 -9.14 10.60
N LEU A 46 -3.01 -10.12 10.05
CA LEU A 46 -1.60 -9.94 9.68
C LEU A 46 -1.45 -8.97 8.51
N PHE A 47 -2.34 -9.03 7.53
CA PHE A 47 -2.34 -8.09 6.40
C PHE A 47 -2.72 -6.68 6.84
N VAL A 48 -3.68 -6.55 7.76
CA VAL A 48 -4.02 -5.27 8.39
C VAL A 48 -2.81 -4.66 9.09
N LEU A 49 -2.12 -5.44 9.91
CA LEU A 49 -0.91 -4.98 10.61
C LEU A 49 0.20 -4.58 9.62
N GLY A 50 0.44 -5.39 8.59
CA GLY A 50 1.44 -5.10 7.56
C GLY A 50 1.15 -3.82 6.79
N ALA A 51 -0.11 -3.61 6.39
CA ALA A 51 -0.53 -2.41 5.68
C ALA A 51 -0.42 -1.15 6.56
N ILE A 52 -0.89 -1.20 7.81
CA ILE A 52 -0.78 -0.08 8.76
C ILE A 52 0.70 0.23 9.05
N ALA A 53 1.51 -0.78 9.33
CA ALA A 53 2.94 -0.60 9.57
C ALA A 53 3.64 0.02 8.36
N GLY A 54 3.34 -0.43 7.14
CA GLY A 54 3.87 0.16 5.91
C GLY A 54 3.51 1.64 5.77
N ILE A 55 2.25 2.01 6.00
CA ILE A 55 1.80 3.42 5.96
C ILE A 55 2.55 4.26 7.00
N LEU A 56 2.69 3.76 8.24
CA LEU A 56 3.39 4.47 9.30
C LEU A 56 4.88 4.68 8.96
N LEU A 57 5.53 3.68 8.35
CA LEU A 57 6.93 3.79 7.91
C LEU A 57 7.11 4.87 6.83
N ILE A 58 6.14 5.07 5.95
CA ILE A 58 6.18 6.18 4.98
C ILE A 58 6.15 7.53 5.70
N LEU A 59 5.28 7.67 6.72
CA LEU A 59 5.21 8.89 7.52
C LEU A 59 6.50 9.13 8.31
N ILE A 60 7.11 8.06 8.82
CA ILE A 60 8.42 8.12 9.47
C ILE A 60 9.48 8.58 8.47
N ALA A 61 9.48 8.08 7.23
CA ALA A 61 10.42 8.53 6.20
C ALA A 61 10.27 10.02 5.86
N VAL A 62 9.03 10.51 5.80
CA VAL A 62 8.75 11.94 5.62
C VAL A 62 9.26 12.77 6.81
N TYR A 63 9.00 12.32 8.03
CA TYR A 63 9.44 12.99 9.25
C TYR A 63 10.96 13.02 9.37
N ALA A 64 11.61 11.87 9.16
CA ALA A 64 13.05 11.68 9.28
C ALA A 64 13.81 12.59 8.31
N ALA A 65 13.37 12.66 7.05
CA ALA A 65 13.96 13.55 6.06
C ALA A 65 13.86 15.04 6.45
N ASN A 66 12.77 15.44 7.10
CA ASN A 66 12.58 16.80 7.61
C ASN A 66 13.43 17.11 8.86
N ARG A 67 13.82 16.08 9.62
CA ARG A 67 14.60 16.23 10.86
C ARG A 67 16.10 16.13 10.64
N TRP A 68 16.53 15.20 9.78
CA TRP A 68 17.93 14.81 9.59
C TRP A 68 18.45 15.05 8.17
N GLY A 69 17.61 15.53 7.25
CA GLY A 69 17.98 15.81 5.86
C GLY A 69 17.73 14.62 4.92
N ASN A 70 18.04 14.80 3.64
CA ASN A 70 17.57 13.90 2.57
C ASN A 70 18.17 12.48 2.54
N TYR A 71 19.29 12.22 3.22
CA TYR A 71 20.04 10.97 3.13
C TYR A 71 20.17 10.27 4.49
N ASP A 72 19.14 10.37 5.32
CA ASP A 72 19.15 9.79 6.64
C ASP A 72 18.86 8.27 6.59
N TYR A 73 19.55 7.51 7.43
CA TYR A 73 19.41 6.05 7.46
C TYR A 73 18.01 5.61 7.89
N VAL A 74 17.34 6.37 8.76
CA VAL A 74 16.04 6.01 9.32
C VAL A 74 14.96 6.09 8.25
N GLY A 75 14.92 7.17 7.48
CA GLY A 75 13.98 7.36 6.39
C GLY A 75 14.24 6.39 5.24
N THR A 76 15.51 6.12 4.93
CA THR A 76 15.89 5.11 3.91
C THR A 76 15.40 3.72 4.31
N LEU A 77 15.71 3.28 5.53
CA LEU A 77 15.30 1.96 6.02
C LEU A 77 13.77 1.85 6.12
N SER A 78 13.10 2.93 6.53
CA SER A 78 11.64 2.99 6.61
C SER A 78 11.00 2.86 5.23
N GLY A 79 11.53 3.53 4.21
CA GLY A 79 11.06 3.40 2.82
C GLY A 79 11.21 1.97 2.28
N VAL A 80 12.39 1.36 2.47
CA VAL A 80 12.64 -0.03 2.05
C VAL A 80 11.72 -1.02 2.78
N ALA A 81 11.56 -0.86 4.10
CA ALA A 81 10.68 -1.70 4.90
C ALA A 81 9.21 -1.55 4.49
N ALA A 82 8.75 -0.33 4.15
CA ALA A 82 7.40 -0.11 3.64
C ALA A 82 7.17 -0.83 2.31
N VAL A 83 8.13 -0.78 1.38
CA VAL A 83 8.06 -1.50 0.11
C VAL A 83 7.99 -3.02 0.33
N ALA A 84 8.81 -3.55 1.24
CA ALA A 84 8.81 -4.97 1.56
C ALA A 84 7.46 -5.41 2.16
N LEU A 85 6.91 -4.64 3.10
CA LEU A 85 5.61 -4.94 3.73
C LEU A 85 4.46 -4.89 2.72
N PHE A 86 4.39 -3.86 1.87
CA PHE A 86 3.36 -3.80 0.84
C PHE A 86 3.48 -4.93 -0.18
N SER A 87 4.70 -5.29 -0.57
CA SER A 87 4.94 -6.44 -1.46
C SER A 87 4.48 -7.76 -0.82
N ALA A 88 4.74 -7.95 0.48
CA ALA A 88 4.28 -9.11 1.23
C ALA A 88 2.75 -9.16 1.34
N VAL A 89 2.10 -8.02 1.60
CA VAL A 89 0.63 -7.91 1.62
C VAL A 89 0.04 -8.24 0.25
N ILE A 90 0.60 -7.70 -0.84
CA ILE A 90 0.16 -8.03 -2.20
C ILE A 90 0.28 -9.53 -2.47
N GLY A 91 1.43 -10.13 -2.16
CA GLY A 91 1.64 -11.58 -2.33
C GLY A 91 0.62 -12.40 -1.53
N GLY A 92 0.35 -11.99 -0.29
CA GLY A 92 -0.65 -12.61 0.58
C GLY A 92 -2.07 -12.53 0.01
N ILE A 93 -2.47 -11.37 -0.52
CA ILE A 93 -3.78 -11.21 -1.18
C ILE A 93 -3.86 -12.13 -2.40
N ILE A 94 -2.85 -12.14 -3.28
CA ILE A 94 -2.84 -12.96 -4.49
C ILE A 94 -3.00 -14.44 -4.15
N LEU A 95 -2.20 -14.95 -3.20
CA LEU A 95 -2.26 -16.35 -2.78
C LEU A 95 -3.64 -16.76 -2.24
N ASN A 96 -4.31 -15.87 -1.51
CA ASN A 96 -5.67 -16.09 -1.01
C ASN A 96 -6.75 -15.97 -2.09
N ARG A 97 -6.42 -15.45 -3.28
CA ARG A 97 -7.39 -15.18 -4.35
C ARG A 97 -7.25 -16.14 -5.54
N VAL A 98 -6.21 -16.98 -5.60
CA VAL A 98 -5.98 -17.93 -6.71
C VAL A 98 -7.20 -18.81 -6.98
N LEU A 99 -7.77 -19.42 -5.94
CA LEU A 99 -8.92 -20.32 -6.10
C LEU A 99 -10.19 -19.56 -6.52
N LEU A 100 -10.45 -18.40 -5.91
CA LEU A 100 -11.58 -17.53 -6.30
C LEU A 100 -11.48 -17.17 -7.78
N ILE A 101 -10.32 -16.71 -8.21
CA ILE A 101 -10.04 -16.33 -9.60
C ILE A 101 -10.27 -17.54 -10.51
N SER A 102 -9.67 -18.70 -10.21
CA SER A 102 -9.85 -19.88 -11.03
C SER A 102 -11.32 -20.28 -11.18
N GLY A 103 -12.13 -20.18 -10.11
CA GLY A 103 -13.55 -20.51 -10.16
C GLY A 103 -14.37 -19.52 -10.99
N LEU A 104 -14.12 -18.22 -10.83
CA LEU A 104 -14.81 -17.16 -11.58
C LEU A 104 -14.56 -17.24 -13.09
N PHE A 105 -13.32 -17.53 -13.49
CA PHE A 105 -12.91 -17.55 -14.90
C PHE A 105 -13.17 -18.89 -15.60
N SER A 106 -13.51 -19.97 -14.89
CA SER A 106 -13.72 -21.30 -15.49
C SER A 106 -15.19 -21.73 -15.53
N TRP A 107 -15.84 -21.90 -14.38
CA TRP A 107 -17.14 -22.58 -14.30
C TRP A 107 -18.22 -21.81 -13.53
N ASN A 108 -17.86 -20.77 -12.75
CA ASN A 108 -18.80 -20.01 -11.91
C ASN A 108 -18.82 -18.51 -12.26
N SER A 109 -18.96 -18.19 -13.55
CA SER A 109 -18.93 -16.82 -14.07
C SER A 109 -20.12 -15.96 -13.61
N GLY A 110 -21.23 -16.57 -13.18
CA GLY A 110 -22.41 -15.89 -12.65
C GLY A 110 -22.30 -15.46 -11.17
N ASN A 111 -21.19 -15.76 -10.49
CA ASN A 111 -21.02 -15.46 -9.07
C ASN A 111 -20.75 -13.97 -8.81
N THR A 112 -21.82 -13.18 -8.73
CA THR A 112 -21.74 -11.73 -8.46
C THR A 112 -20.96 -11.38 -7.17
N PRO A 113 -21.16 -12.05 -6.02
CA PRO A 113 -20.35 -11.81 -4.83
C PRO A 113 -18.85 -12.04 -5.05
N GLY A 114 -18.48 -13.11 -5.76
CA GLY A 114 -17.09 -13.41 -6.06
C GLY A 114 -16.44 -12.35 -6.96
N TRP A 115 -17.15 -11.85 -7.98
CA TRP A 115 -16.68 -10.76 -8.82
C TRP A 115 -16.44 -9.46 -8.05
N ASN A 116 -17.34 -9.11 -7.14
CA ASN A 116 -17.17 -7.91 -6.29
C ASN A 116 -15.91 -8.00 -5.42
N VAL A 117 -15.68 -9.16 -4.80
CA VAL A 117 -14.46 -9.42 -4.02
C VAL A 117 -13.21 -9.36 -4.91
N PHE A 118 -13.27 -9.92 -6.11
CA PHE A 118 -12.18 -9.87 -7.08
C PHE A 118 -11.83 -8.43 -7.46
N TYR A 119 -12.80 -7.61 -7.84
CA TYR A 119 -12.56 -6.21 -8.20
C TYR A 119 -11.97 -5.40 -7.04
N ALA A 120 -12.50 -5.56 -5.82
CA ALA A 120 -11.94 -4.89 -4.64
C ALA A 120 -10.49 -5.33 -4.37
N SER A 121 -10.18 -6.62 -4.57
CA SER A 121 -8.82 -7.15 -4.44
C SER A 121 -7.87 -6.56 -5.49
N VAL A 122 -8.31 -6.43 -6.75
CA VAL A 122 -7.53 -5.82 -7.83
C VAL A 122 -7.26 -4.33 -7.55
N VAL A 123 -8.27 -3.58 -7.10
CA VAL A 123 -8.10 -2.18 -6.70
C VAL A 123 -7.07 -2.06 -5.58
N SER A 124 -7.17 -2.92 -4.56
CA SER A 124 -6.20 -2.94 -3.45
C SER A 124 -4.76 -3.18 -3.94
N ILE A 125 -4.55 -4.22 -4.75
CA ILE A 125 -3.24 -4.54 -5.31
C ILE A 125 -2.70 -3.38 -6.16
N ALA A 126 -3.52 -2.83 -7.05
CA ALA A 126 -3.13 -1.70 -7.90
C ALA A 126 -2.70 -0.48 -7.06
N CYS A 127 -3.46 -0.13 -6.02
CA CYS A 127 -3.12 0.99 -5.15
C CYS A 127 -1.83 0.74 -4.34
N PHE A 128 -1.58 -0.49 -3.87
CA PHE A 128 -0.31 -0.84 -3.21
C PHE A 128 0.87 -0.74 -4.20
N VAL A 129 0.70 -1.20 -5.44
CA VAL A 129 1.74 -1.08 -6.48
C VAL A 129 2.03 0.40 -6.79
N ILE A 130 0.98 1.23 -6.95
CA ILE A 130 1.14 2.68 -7.13
C ILE A 130 1.89 3.29 -5.95
N SER A 131 1.53 2.93 -4.72
CA SER A 131 2.20 3.40 -3.51
C SER A 131 3.70 3.06 -3.51
N ILE A 132 4.06 1.83 -3.88
CA ILE A 132 5.45 1.38 -4.02
C ILE A 132 6.19 2.19 -5.10
N VAL A 133 5.60 2.36 -6.28
CA VAL A 133 6.22 3.11 -7.38
C VAL A 133 6.48 4.57 -6.98
N LEU A 134 5.52 5.21 -6.29
CA LEU A 134 5.67 6.57 -5.79
C LEU A 134 6.81 6.68 -4.76
N LEU A 135 6.97 5.69 -3.87
CA LEU A 135 8.10 5.64 -2.92
C LEU A 135 9.44 5.51 -3.62
N ILE A 136 9.52 4.63 -4.62
CA ILE A 136 10.74 4.42 -5.40
C ILE A 136 11.12 5.71 -6.11
N ILE A 137 10.17 6.37 -6.78
CA ILE A 137 10.41 7.67 -7.44
C ILE A 137 10.85 8.71 -6.40
N GLY A 138 10.15 8.81 -5.26
CA GLY A 138 10.49 9.73 -4.19
C GLY A 138 11.91 9.52 -3.65
N SER A 139 12.40 8.29 -3.61
CA SER A 139 13.74 7.94 -3.13
C SER A 139 14.88 8.49 -3.99
N PHE A 140 14.62 8.81 -5.26
CA PHE A 140 15.60 9.44 -6.16
C PHE A 140 15.55 10.97 -6.16
N LEU A 141 14.65 11.57 -5.37
CA LEU A 141 14.42 13.01 -5.33
C LEU A 141 14.76 13.58 -3.95
N LYS A 142 14.91 14.91 -3.86
CA LYS A 142 15.09 15.59 -2.57
C LYS A 142 13.74 15.84 -1.90
N SER A 143 13.65 15.51 -0.62
CA SER A 143 12.50 15.72 0.27
C SER A 143 12.48 17.12 0.87
N VAL A 144 13.66 17.67 1.18
CA VAL A 144 13.85 19.05 1.65
C VAL A 144 14.83 19.80 0.74
N LYS A 145 14.59 21.11 0.57
CA LYS A 145 15.44 22.03 -0.22
C LYS A 145 16.73 22.36 0.49
#